data_AF-A0A5N6GLH2-F1
#
_entry.id   AF-A0A5N6GLH2-F1
#
_cell.length_a   1.000
_cell.length_b   1.000
_cell.length_c   1.000
_cell.angle_alpha   90.00
_cell.angle_beta   90.00
_cell.angle_gamma   90.00
#
_symmetry.space_group_name_H-M   'P 1'
#
loop_
_entity.id
_entity.type
_entity.pdbx_description
1 polymer ?
#
loop_
_entity_poly.entity_id
_entity_poly.type
_entity_poly.pdbx_seq_one_letter_code
_entity_poly.pdbx_strand_id
1 'polypeptide(L)'
;MVPGAIVGGVLITVTGKYKPLLVAGFILMAVGMGLFTMLDDRTNTVRWVIYQVILALGSGIFLIATLPVVLASLPESDVATATATWAFLRSFGSIWCVSIPSAVFNSRFTDLVGRIASPQLRGVLVGGGAYQLATKAFMESLDDTPVVKAQVVSVYVDSLKLVWQVGIAFAALGVPLSLLIRSLALRDELNAEFGLEETRTENVEEVRVQ
;
A
#
# COMPACT_ATOMS: atom_id res chain seq x y z
N MET A 1 -2.37 -8.41 6.21
CA MET A 1 -1.24 -8.23 5.27
C MET A 1 -0.39 -9.49 5.20
N VAL A 2 0.20 -9.94 6.33
CA VAL A 2 1.04 -11.16 6.37
C VAL A 2 0.39 -12.40 5.72
N PRO A 3 -0.90 -12.72 5.97
CA PRO A 3 -1.53 -13.87 5.32
C PRO A 3 -1.60 -13.74 3.80
N GLY A 4 -1.87 -12.54 3.28
CA GLY A 4 -1.90 -12.28 1.84
C GLY A 4 -0.52 -12.40 1.20
N ALA A 5 0.53 -11.98 1.91
CA ALA A 5 1.91 -12.17 1.48
C ALA A 5 2.29 -13.66 1.45
N ILE A 6 1.91 -14.45 2.46
CA ILE A 6 2.14 -15.90 2.48
C ILE A 6 1.45 -16.56 1.28
N VAL A 7 0.16 -16.29 1.07
CA VAL A 7 -0.60 -16.83 -0.06
C VAL A 7 0.02 -16.41 -1.39
N GLY A 8 0.39 -15.14 -1.54
CA GLY A 8 1.06 -14.63 -2.72
C GLY A 8 2.40 -15.32 -2.96
N GLY A 9 3.23 -15.49 -1.92
CA GLY A 9 4.53 -16.16 -2.01
C GLY A 9 4.40 -17.61 -2.46
N VAL A 10 3.52 -18.38 -1.81
CA VAL A 10 3.24 -19.79 -2.19
C VAL A 10 2.78 -19.87 -3.64
N LEU A 11 1.87 -19.00 -4.06
CA LEU A 11 1.38 -18.96 -5.44
C LEU A 11 2.49 -18.62 -6.43
N ILE A 12 3.40 -17.67 -6.12
CA ILE A 12 4.55 -17.36 -6.98
C ILE A 12 5.47 -18.58 -7.09
N THR A 13 5.80 -19.23 -5.98
CA THR A 13 6.68 -20.42 -5.96
C THR A 13 6.09 -21.57 -6.77
N VAL A 14 4.78 -21.81 -6.68
CA VAL A 14 4.13 -22.92 -7.40
C VAL A 14 3.90 -22.59 -8.87
N THR A 15 3.50 -21.35 -9.20
CA THR A 15 3.11 -21.00 -10.58
C THR A 15 4.24 -20.43 -11.42
N GLY A 16 5.32 -19.92 -10.80
CA GLY A 16 6.38 -19.17 -11.46
C GLY A 16 5.94 -17.85 -12.10
N LYS A 17 4.68 -17.44 -11.89
CA LYS A 17 4.04 -16.31 -12.62
C LYS A 17 3.73 -15.16 -11.66
N TYR A 18 4.59 -14.15 -11.65
CA TYR A 18 4.41 -12.96 -10.80
C TYR A 18 3.44 -11.91 -11.39
N LYS A 19 3.36 -11.79 -12.72
CA LYS A 19 2.55 -10.74 -13.39
C LYS A 19 1.04 -10.87 -13.11
N PRO A 20 0.41 -12.05 -13.23
CA PRO A 20 -1.01 -12.21 -12.91
C PRO A 20 -1.33 -11.91 -11.44
N LEU A 21 -0.40 -12.26 -10.53
CA LEU A 21 -0.55 -11.98 -9.11
C LEU A 21 -0.47 -10.49 -8.80
N LEU A 22 0.42 -9.75 -9.48
CA LEU A 22 0.51 -8.30 -9.34
C LEU A 22 -0.80 -7.62 -9.78
N VAL A 23 -1.36 -8.03 -10.92
CA VAL A 23 -2.66 -7.55 -11.42
C VAL A 23 -3.78 -7.89 -10.44
N ALA A 24 -3.83 -9.14 -9.96
CA ALA A 24 -4.82 -9.57 -8.98
C ALA A 24 -4.73 -8.77 -7.67
N GLY A 25 -3.52 -8.45 -7.21
CA GLY A 25 -3.29 -7.60 -6.04
C GLY A 25 -3.90 -6.21 -6.22
N PHE A 26 -3.65 -5.54 -7.35
CA PHE A 26 -4.25 -4.23 -7.64
C PHE A 26 -5.77 -4.27 -7.76
N ILE A 27 -6.33 -5.29 -8.42
CA ILE A 27 -7.79 -5.46 -8.51
C ILE A 27 -8.38 -5.63 -7.12
N LEU A 28 -7.79 -6.49 -6.29
CA LEU A 28 -8.29 -6.76 -4.94
C LEU A 28 -8.17 -5.52 -4.04
N MET A 29 -7.11 -4.72 -4.20
CA MET A 29 -6.99 -3.42 -3.54
C MET A 29 -8.05 -2.42 -4.00
N ALA A 30 -8.31 -2.31 -5.31
CA ALA A 30 -9.36 -1.45 -5.85
C ALA A 30 -10.75 -1.85 -5.33
N VAL A 31 -11.04 -3.17 -5.28
CA VAL A 31 -12.28 -3.70 -4.69
C VAL A 31 -12.37 -3.40 -3.21
N GLY A 32 -11.30 -3.63 -2.43
CA GLY A 32 -11.27 -3.32 -1.00
C GLY A 32 -11.50 -1.84 -0.71
N MET A 33 -10.89 -0.96 -1.51
CA MET A 33 -11.08 0.48 -1.40
C MET A 33 -12.50 0.90 -1.82
N GLY A 34 -13.08 0.24 -2.84
CA GLY A 34 -14.48 0.36 -3.22
C GLY A 34 -15.44 -0.01 -2.10
N LEU A 35 -15.19 -1.13 -1.41
CA LEU A 35 -16.00 -1.55 -0.26
C LEU A 35 -15.95 -0.53 0.88
N PHE A 36 -14.80 0.13 1.09
CA PHE A 36 -14.72 1.22 2.07
C PHE A 36 -15.59 2.42 1.73
N THR A 37 -15.86 2.71 0.45
CA THR A 37 -16.80 3.79 0.11
C THR A 37 -18.25 3.50 0.56
N MET A 38 -18.58 2.24 0.82
CA MET A 38 -19.88 1.82 1.36
C MET A 38 -19.93 1.83 2.89
N LEU A 39 -18.84 2.18 3.59
CA LEU A 39 -18.88 2.36 5.03
C LEU A 39 -19.78 3.55 5.39
N ASP A 40 -20.66 3.27 6.33
CA ASP A 40 -21.48 4.28 6.99
C ASP A 40 -21.40 4.14 8.52
N ASP A 41 -21.93 5.14 9.22
CA ASP A 41 -22.03 5.20 10.68
C ASP A 41 -22.75 3.99 11.31
N ARG A 42 -23.63 3.34 10.54
CA ARG A 42 -24.41 2.15 10.96
C ARG A 42 -23.78 0.80 10.58
N THR A 43 -22.54 0.80 10.08
CA THR A 43 -21.91 -0.43 9.58
C THR A 43 -21.58 -1.39 10.72
N ASN A 44 -22.07 -2.63 10.61
CA ASN A 44 -21.78 -3.70 11.58
C ASN A 44 -20.27 -4.00 11.62
N THR A 45 -19.75 -4.27 12.82
CA THR A 45 -18.37 -4.68 13.09
C THR A 45 -17.85 -5.73 12.11
N VAL A 46 -18.65 -6.77 11.85
CA VAL A 46 -18.27 -7.86 10.96
C VAL A 46 -18.00 -7.38 9.53
N ARG A 47 -18.78 -6.41 9.02
CA ARG A 47 -18.65 -5.93 7.65
C ARG A 47 -17.34 -5.17 7.44
N TRP A 48 -17.02 -4.21 8.31
CA TRP A 48 -15.79 -3.42 8.14
C TRP A 48 -14.52 -4.27 8.33
N VAL A 49 -14.57 -5.28 9.22
CA VAL A 49 -13.48 -6.25 9.38
C VAL A 49 -13.27 -7.06 8.10
N ILE A 50 -14.34 -7.56 7.46
CA ILE A 50 -14.22 -8.28 6.18
C ILE A 50 -13.60 -7.40 5.10
N TYR A 51 -14.02 -6.14 5.00
CA TYR A 51 -13.47 -5.21 4.01
C TYR A 51 -11.98 -4.96 4.23
N GLN A 52 -11.55 -4.83 5.49
CA GLN A 52 -10.12 -4.73 5.84
C GLN A 52 -9.35 -5.99 5.45
N VAL A 53 -9.91 -7.19 5.67
CA VAL A 53 -9.27 -8.45 5.27
C VAL A 53 -9.05 -8.47 3.76
N ILE A 54 -10.07 -8.12 2.96
CA ILE A 54 -9.97 -8.09 1.49
C ILE A 54 -8.85 -7.14 1.03
N LEU A 55 -8.86 -5.90 1.54
CA LEU A 55 -7.81 -4.92 1.21
C LEU A 55 -6.42 -5.41 1.65
N ALA A 56 -6.33 -6.00 2.85
CA ALA A 56 -5.07 -6.49 3.42
C ALA A 56 -4.51 -7.74 2.73
N LEU A 57 -5.37 -8.54 2.09
CA LEU A 57 -4.96 -9.65 1.23
C LEU A 57 -4.36 -9.10 -0.08
N GLY A 58 -5.05 -8.16 -0.73
CA GLY A 58 -4.59 -7.54 -1.97
C GLY A 58 -3.23 -6.86 -1.82
N SER A 59 -3.07 -6.07 -0.74
CA SER A 59 -1.81 -5.40 -0.46
C SER A 59 -0.66 -6.37 -0.14
N GLY A 60 -0.95 -7.50 0.52
CA GLY A 60 0.04 -8.54 0.81
C GLY A 60 0.55 -9.23 -0.46
N ILE A 61 -0.36 -9.61 -1.36
CA ILE A 61 -0.01 -10.23 -2.66
C ILE A 61 0.79 -9.25 -3.51
N PHE A 62 0.34 -8.00 -3.60
CA PHE A 62 1.05 -6.95 -4.32
C PHE A 62 2.48 -6.74 -3.79
N LEU A 63 2.63 -6.65 -2.46
CA LEU A 63 3.92 -6.40 -1.83
C LEU A 63 4.93 -7.50 -2.16
N ILE A 64 4.52 -8.77 -2.09
CA ILE A 64 5.43 -9.90 -2.32
C ILE A 64 5.75 -10.12 -3.81
N ALA A 65 4.82 -9.76 -4.71
CA ALA A 65 5.03 -9.90 -6.15
C ALA A 65 5.95 -8.81 -6.74
N THR A 66 5.99 -7.61 -6.15
CA THR A 66 6.60 -6.43 -6.80
C THR A 66 8.12 -6.54 -6.95
N LEU A 67 8.87 -6.97 -5.94
CA LEU A 67 10.33 -7.05 -6.03
C LEU A 67 10.79 -8.11 -7.05
N PRO A 68 10.26 -9.35 -7.06
CA PRO A 68 10.60 -10.34 -8.08
C PRO A 68 10.35 -9.85 -9.52
N VAL A 69 9.30 -9.06 -9.75
CA VAL A 69 9.01 -8.47 -11.07
C VAL A 69 10.17 -7.59 -11.54
N VAL A 70 10.70 -6.74 -10.65
CA VAL A 70 11.80 -5.83 -10.97
C VAL A 70 13.05 -6.64 -11.26
N LEU A 71 13.36 -7.63 -10.42
CA LEU A 71 14.60 -8.41 -10.55
C LEU A 71 14.60 -9.37 -11.74
N ALA A 72 13.43 -9.87 -12.17
CA ALA A 72 13.33 -10.84 -13.25
C ALA A 72 13.86 -10.36 -14.61
N SER A 73 14.05 -9.04 -14.78
CA SER A 73 14.50 -8.45 -16.05
C SER A 73 15.96 -8.00 -16.05
N LEU A 74 16.68 -8.18 -14.94
CA LEU A 74 18.03 -7.64 -14.77
C LEU A 74 19.11 -8.75 -14.72
N PRO A 75 20.34 -8.44 -15.16
CA PRO A 75 21.50 -9.26 -14.85
C PRO A 75 21.83 -9.22 -13.36
N GLU A 76 22.52 -10.25 -12.86
CA GLU A 76 22.85 -10.38 -11.44
C GLU A 76 23.69 -9.22 -10.90
N SER A 77 24.54 -8.62 -11.73
CA SER A 77 25.35 -7.43 -11.41
C SER A 77 24.52 -6.24 -10.94
N ASP A 78 23.27 -6.13 -11.41
CA ASP A 78 22.44 -4.96 -11.20
C ASP A 78 21.38 -5.18 -10.10
N VAL A 79 21.27 -6.40 -9.56
CA VAL A 79 20.26 -6.77 -8.55
C VAL A 79 20.37 -5.91 -7.29
N ALA A 80 21.60 -5.65 -6.82
CA ALA A 80 21.83 -4.82 -5.64
C ALA A 80 21.34 -3.38 -5.86
N THR A 81 21.73 -2.78 -6.99
CA THR A 81 21.33 -1.42 -7.37
C THR A 81 19.82 -1.33 -7.56
N ALA A 82 19.21 -2.26 -8.29
CA ALA A 82 17.77 -2.27 -8.53
C ALA A 82 16.95 -2.45 -7.24
N THR A 83 17.42 -3.29 -6.32
CA THR A 83 16.79 -3.45 -4.99
C THR A 83 16.87 -2.16 -4.19
N ALA A 84 18.02 -1.48 -4.19
CA ALA A 84 18.18 -0.19 -3.52
C ALA A 84 17.27 0.88 -4.13
N THR A 85 17.20 0.98 -5.46
CA THR A 85 16.28 1.90 -6.16
C THR A 85 14.82 1.59 -5.85
N TRP A 86 14.44 0.31 -5.84
CA TRP A 86 13.08 -0.10 -5.47
C TRP A 86 12.73 0.31 -4.03
N ALA A 87 13.64 0.09 -3.09
CA ALA A 87 13.46 0.48 -1.69
C ALA A 87 13.38 2.02 -1.53
N PHE A 88 14.20 2.76 -2.27
CA PHE A 88 14.16 4.22 -2.31
C PHE A 88 12.83 4.74 -2.84
N LEU A 89 12.37 4.25 -3.99
CA LEU A 89 11.09 4.64 -4.59
C LEU A 89 9.91 4.31 -3.67
N ARG A 90 9.95 3.17 -2.98
CA ARG A 90 8.94 2.77 -2.00
C ARG A 90 8.90 3.74 -0.81
N SER A 91 10.05 4.09 -0.27
CA SER A 91 10.15 5.05 0.84
C SER A 91 9.69 6.44 0.41
N PHE A 92 10.08 6.88 -0.78
CA PHE A 92 9.64 8.15 -1.37
C PHE A 92 8.11 8.18 -1.55
N GLY A 93 7.51 7.12 -2.09
CA GLY A 93 6.06 7.00 -2.22
C GLY A 93 5.32 7.03 -0.88
N SER A 94 5.94 6.51 0.18
CA SER A 94 5.36 6.50 1.53
C SER A 94 5.16 7.92 2.09
N ILE A 95 5.97 8.90 1.67
CA ILE A 95 5.83 10.31 2.07
C ILE A 95 4.52 10.89 1.54
N TRP A 96 4.21 10.62 0.27
CA TRP A 96 3.00 11.13 -0.39
C TRP A 96 1.73 10.40 0.08
N CYS A 97 1.88 9.15 0.51
CA CYS A 97 0.78 8.27 0.92
C CYS A 97 -0.09 8.84 2.04
N VAL A 98 0.47 9.63 2.96
CA VAL A 98 -0.30 10.25 4.05
C VAL A 98 -0.75 11.67 3.70
N SER A 99 0.10 12.42 2.98
CA SER A 99 -0.16 13.82 2.64
C SER A 99 -1.34 13.98 1.67
N ILE A 100 -1.46 13.12 0.66
CA ILE A 100 -2.55 13.20 -0.33
C ILE A 100 -3.92 12.93 0.31
N PRO A 101 -4.14 11.80 1.03
CA PRO A 101 -5.39 11.56 1.77
C PRO A 101 -5.75 12.66 2.75
N SER A 102 -4.77 13.18 3.50
CA SER A 102 -4.99 14.26 4.45
C SER A 102 -5.47 15.54 3.75
N ALA A 103 -4.83 15.94 2.64
CA ALA A 103 -5.24 17.11 1.87
C ALA A 103 -6.64 16.94 1.27
N VAL A 104 -6.91 15.78 0.65
CA VAL A 104 -8.24 15.44 0.08
C VAL A 104 -9.32 15.46 1.16
N PHE A 105 -9.06 14.84 2.31
CA PHE A 105 -9.97 14.82 3.44
C PHE A 105 -10.28 16.22 3.93
N ASN A 106 -9.25 17.03 4.22
CA ASN A 106 -9.44 18.37 4.78
C ASN A 106 -10.14 19.31 3.81
N SER A 107 -9.83 19.23 2.51
CA SER A 107 -10.55 19.98 1.48
C SER A 107 -12.03 19.61 1.48
N ARG A 108 -12.33 18.30 1.43
CA ARG A 108 -13.72 17.82 1.40
C ARG A 108 -14.48 18.13 2.69
N PHE A 109 -13.82 18.03 3.83
CA PHE A 109 -14.40 18.36 5.13
C PHE A 109 -14.77 19.84 5.18
N THR A 110 -13.87 20.71 4.70
CA THR A 110 -14.11 22.17 4.64
C THR A 110 -15.32 22.50 3.78
N ASP A 111 -15.51 21.84 2.64
CA ASP A 111 -16.69 22.02 1.78
C ASP A 111 -18.01 21.62 2.47
N LEU A 112 -17.94 20.61 3.34
CA LEU A 112 -19.11 20.00 3.98
C LEU A 112 -19.38 20.55 5.39
N VAL A 113 -18.46 21.34 5.94
CA VAL A 113 -18.53 21.85 7.32
C VAL A 113 -19.79 22.66 7.60
N GLY A 114 -20.39 23.26 6.56
CA GLY A 114 -21.65 24.02 6.65
C GLY A 114 -22.85 23.21 7.12
N ARG A 115 -22.78 21.87 7.07
CA ARG A 115 -23.82 20.96 7.61
C ARG A 115 -23.83 20.91 9.14
N ILE A 116 -22.77 21.37 9.80
CA ILE A 116 -22.63 21.38 11.25
C ILE A 116 -23.27 22.67 11.80
N ALA A 117 -24.29 22.51 12.64
CA ALA A 117 -25.07 23.64 13.17
C ALA A 117 -24.25 24.56 14.08
N SER A 118 -23.31 24.02 14.86
CA SER A 118 -22.50 24.77 15.82
C SER A 118 -21.40 25.60 15.14
N PRO A 119 -21.47 26.96 15.16
CA PRO A 119 -20.44 27.81 14.58
C PRO A 119 -19.06 27.66 15.24
N GLN A 120 -19.04 27.44 16.56
CA GLN A 120 -17.81 27.26 17.33
C GLN A 120 -17.09 25.98 16.88
N LEU A 121 -17.85 24.89 16.72
CA LEU A 121 -17.30 23.61 16.28
C LEU A 121 -16.79 23.67 14.84
N ARG A 122 -17.48 24.39 13.95
CA ARG A 122 -16.99 24.65 12.59
C ARG A 122 -15.61 25.32 12.60
N GLY A 123 -15.42 26.35 13.44
CA GLY A 123 -14.15 27.07 13.54
C GLY A 123 -12.99 26.18 14.00
N VAL A 124 -13.25 25.24 14.92
CA VAL A 124 -12.25 24.29 15.42
C VAL A 124 -11.92 23.19 14.41
N LEU A 125 -12.88 22.78 13.58
CA LEU A 125 -12.72 21.64 12.68
C LEU A 125 -12.16 21.99 11.29
N VAL A 126 -12.21 23.27 10.89
CA VAL A 126 -11.64 23.72 9.60
C VAL A 126 -10.12 23.84 9.68
N GLY A 127 -9.43 23.89 8.54
CA GLY A 127 -7.99 24.20 8.48
C GLY A 127 -7.07 23.10 9.00
N GLY A 128 -7.53 21.84 8.99
CA GLY A 128 -6.76 20.70 9.50
C GLY A 128 -7.25 20.15 10.84
N GLY A 129 -8.08 20.91 11.56
CA GLY A 129 -8.58 20.53 12.88
C GLY A 129 -9.38 19.24 12.87
N ALA A 130 -10.21 19.01 11.85
CA ALA A 130 -10.96 17.76 11.72
C ALA A 130 -10.07 16.52 11.57
N TYR A 131 -8.99 16.61 10.80
CA TYR A 131 -8.08 15.47 10.66
C TYR A 131 -7.30 15.21 11.97
N GLN A 132 -6.93 16.27 12.71
CA GLN A 132 -6.23 16.17 13.99
C GLN A 132 -7.13 15.66 15.13
N LEU A 133 -8.39 16.10 15.16
CA LEU A 133 -9.38 15.79 16.20
C LEU A 133 -10.20 14.54 15.90
N ALA A 134 -9.83 13.75 14.90
CA ALA A 134 -10.44 12.47 14.55
C ALA A 134 -10.16 11.37 15.60
N THR A 135 -10.48 11.64 16.86
CA THR A 135 -10.17 10.80 18.03
C THR A 135 -11.45 10.37 18.73
N LYS A 136 -11.39 9.24 19.43
CA LYS A 136 -12.52 8.74 20.23
C LYS A 136 -12.93 9.75 21.31
N ALA A 137 -11.96 10.35 22.01
CA ALA A 137 -12.21 11.33 23.07
C ALA A 137 -12.99 12.56 22.58
N PHE A 138 -12.68 13.05 21.37
CA PHE A 138 -13.44 14.15 20.77
C PHE A 138 -14.87 13.73 20.37
N MET A 139 -15.05 12.51 19.89
CA MET A 139 -16.40 12.01 19.58
C MET A 139 -17.25 11.77 20.83
N GLU A 140 -16.62 11.41 21.97
CA GLU A 140 -17.27 11.26 23.28
C GLU A 140 -17.63 12.62 23.90
N SER A 141 -16.83 13.67 23.69
CA SER A 141 -17.16 15.01 24.20
C SER A 141 -18.40 15.63 23.55
N LEU A 142 -18.88 15.07 22.44
CA LEU A 142 -20.11 15.47 21.75
C LEU A 142 -21.33 14.63 22.15
N ASP A 143 -21.21 13.69 23.09
CA ASP A 143 -22.32 12.80 23.51
C ASP A 143 -23.51 13.57 24.08
N ASP A 144 -23.26 14.68 24.76
CA ASP A 144 -24.31 15.57 25.28
C ASP A 144 -25.10 16.28 24.17
N THR A 145 -24.61 16.26 22.93
CA THR A 145 -25.23 16.93 21.78
C THR A 145 -25.41 15.96 20.59
N PRO A 146 -26.33 15.00 20.67
CA PRO A 146 -26.44 13.90 19.71
C PRO A 146 -26.69 14.36 18.27
N VAL A 147 -27.43 15.45 18.08
CA VAL A 147 -27.71 16.02 16.74
C VAL A 147 -26.43 16.57 16.11
N VAL A 148 -25.63 17.33 16.86
CA VAL A 148 -24.37 17.90 16.37
C VAL A 148 -23.34 16.79 16.15
N LYS A 149 -23.28 15.79 17.05
CA LYS A 149 -22.45 14.61 16.87
C LYS A 149 -22.78 13.89 15.57
N ALA A 150 -24.05 13.63 15.27
CA ALA A 150 -24.46 13.00 14.03
C ALA A 150 -24.07 13.80 12.78
N GLN A 151 -24.19 15.14 12.82
CA GLN A 151 -23.74 16.02 11.74
C GLN A 151 -22.23 15.92 11.51
N VAL A 152 -21.45 15.96 12.59
CA VAL A 152 -19.99 15.82 12.55
C VAL A 152 -19.61 14.47 11.95
N VAL A 153 -20.17 13.38 12.47
CA VAL A 153 -19.92 12.01 11.97
C VAL A 153 -20.27 11.89 10.48
N SER A 154 -21.42 12.44 10.06
CA SER A 154 -21.81 12.44 8.64
C SER A 154 -20.78 13.15 7.75
N VAL A 155 -20.28 14.32 8.18
CA VAL A 155 -19.23 15.05 7.45
C VAL A 155 -17.92 14.28 7.41
N TYR A 156 -17.53 13.60 8.51
CA TYR A 156 -16.35 12.72 8.53
C TYR A 156 -16.50 11.56 7.55
N VAL A 157 -17.62 10.85 7.58
CA VAL A 157 -17.90 9.70 6.71
C VAL A 157 -17.85 10.12 5.24
N ASP A 158 -18.53 11.21 4.87
CA ASP A 158 -18.53 11.69 3.48
C ASP A 158 -17.15 12.17 3.01
N SER A 159 -16.34 12.74 3.92
CA SER A 159 -14.97 13.15 3.61
C SER A 159 -14.05 11.95 3.41
N LEU A 160 -14.18 10.91 4.25
CA LEU A 160 -13.46 9.65 4.10
C LEU A 160 -13.85 8.90 2.82
N LYS A 161 -15.12 8.93 2.42
CA LYS A 161 -15.59 8.36 1.15
C LYS A 161 -14.81 8.92 -0.04
N LEU A 162 -14.55 10.22 -0.07
CA LEU A 162 -13.75 10.82 -1.14
C LEU A 162 -12.28 10.34 -1.10
N VAL A 163 -11.69 10.21 0.10
CA VAL A 163 -10.33 9.66 0.26
C VAL A 163 -10.24 8.25 -0.30
N TRP A 164 -11.21 7.39 0.02
CA TRP A 164 -11.27 6.03 -0.52
C TRP A 164 -11.48 6.03 -2.03
N GLN A 165 -12.33 6.90 -2.58
CA GLN A 165 -12.52 7.04 -4.03
C GLN A 165 -11.22 7.45 -4.75
N VAL A 166 -10.45 8.39 -4.20
CA VAL A 166 -9.13 8.73 -4.72
C VAL A 166 -8.19 7.52 -4.66
N GLY A 167 -8.24 6.74 -3.58
CA GLY A 167 -7.50 5.48 -3.47
C GLY A 167 -7.87 4.44 -4.52
N ILE A 168 -9.16 4.33 -4.90
CA ILE A 168 -9.61 3.48 -6.01
C ILE A 168 -8.95 3.94 -7.30
N ALA A 169 -8.88 5.24 -7.58
CA ALA A 169 -8.22 5.75 -8.78
C ALA A 169 -6.74 5.35 -8.83
N PHE A 170 -6.00 5.47 -7.73
CA PHE A 170 -4.60 5.00 -7.66
C PHE A 170 -4.46 3.50 -7.86
N ALA A 171 -5.32 2.68 -7.23
CA ALA A 171 -5.31 1.23 -7.41
C ALA A 171 -5.68 0.83 -8.85
N ALA A 172 -6.67 1.50 -9.44
CA ALA A 172 -7.11 1.29 -10.81
C ALA A 172 -6.03 1.67 -11.83
N LEU A 173 -5.25 2.73 -11.58
CA LEU A 173 -4.07 3.09 -12.37
C LEU A 173 -2.94 2.05 -12.27
N GLY A 174 -2.84 1.33 -11.15
CA GLY A 174 -1.90 0.22 -10.98
C GLY A 174 -2.16 -0.96 -11.91
N VAL A 175 -3.43 -1.18 -12.32
CA VAL A 175 -3.81 -2.26 -13.25
C VAL A 175 -3.18 -2.08 -14.64
N PRO A 176 -3.40 -0.98 -15.40
CA PRO A 176 -2.75 -0.81 -16.70
C PRO A 176 -1.22 -0.76 -16.57
N LEU A 177 -0.68 -0.14 -15.51
CA LEU A 177 0.76 -0.12 -15.26
C LEU A 177 1.33 -1.53 -15.08
N SER A 178 0.63 -2.41 -14.35
CA SER A 178 1.04 -3.81 -14.21
C SER A 178 0.87 -4.64 -15.49
N LEU A 179 -0.08 -4.29 -16.36
CA LEU A 179 -0.24 -4.92 -17.66
C LEU A 179 0.88 -4.55 -18.66
N LEU A 180 1.41 -3.32 -18.57
CA LEU A 180 2.54 -2.83 -19.37
C LEU A 180 3.87 -3.55 -19.07
N ILE A 181 3.98 -4.18 -17.90
CA ILE A 181 5.17 -4.95 -17.50
C ILE A 181 5.32 -6.16 -18.42
N ARG A 182 6.50 -6.35 -19.00
CA ARG A 182 6.80 -7.55 -19.80
C ARG A 182 6.80 -8.78 -18.89
N SER A 183 6.11 -9.84 -19.31
CA SER A 183 6.14 -11.13 -18.61
C SER A 183 7.45 -11.84 -18.93
N LEU A 184 8.49 -11.62 -18.13
CA LEU A 184 9.66 -12.49 -18.17
C LEU A 184 9.42 -13.68 -17.24
N ALA A 185 9.75 -14.89 -17.67
CA ALA A 185 9.71 -16.03 -16.77
C ALA A 185 10.75 -15.84 -15.65
N LEU A 186 10.45 -16.33 -14.44
CA LEU A 186 11.44 -16.42 -13.37
C LEU A 186 12.61 -17.27 -13.89
N ARG A 187 13.84 -16.76 -13.85
CA ARG A 187 15.03 -17.57 -14.21
C ARG A 187 15.18 -18.70 -13.20
N ASP A 188 15.30 -19.93 -13.70
CA ASP A 188 15.38 -21.16 -12.91
C ASP A 188 16.84 -21.52 -12.52
N GLU A 189 17.83 -20.68 -12.85
CA GLU A 189 19.23 -20.93 -12.56
C GLU A 189 19.80 -19.85 -11.64
N LEU A 190 20.02 -20.24 -10.38
CA LEU A 190 20.89 -19.54 -9.45
C LEU A 190 22.33 -19.86 -9.87
N ASN A 191 22.93 -19.05 -10.76
CA ASN A 191 24.36 -19.13 -10.96
C ASN A 191 25.02 -18.51 -9.74
N ALA A 192 25.39 -19.36 -8.79
CA ALA A 192 26.16 -19.01 -7.61
C ALA A 192 27.62 -18.65 -7.99
N GLU A 193 27.82 -17.81 -9.00
CA GLU A 193 29.10 -17.15 -9.25
C GLU A 193 29.13 -15.89 -8.37
N PHE A 194 29.05 -16.12 -7.06
CA PHE A 194 29.62 -15.17 -6.11
C PHE A 194 31.09 -15.06 -6.49
N GLY A 195 31.50 -13.87 -6.93
CA GLY A 195 32.86 -13.56 -7.33
C GLY A 195 33.89 -13.86 -6.25
N LEU A 196 34.30 -15.11 -6.18
CA LEU A 196 35.64 -15.48 -5.81
C LEU A 196 36.42 -15.39 -7.12
N GLU A 197 37.09 -14.27 -7.33
CA GLU A 197 38.27 -14.27 -8.19
C GLU A 197 39.17 -15.39 -7.70
N GLU A 198 39.16 -16.52 -8.41
CA GLU A 198 40.12 -17.59 -8.22
C GLU A 198 41.47 -17.00 -8.61
N THR A 199 42.17 -16.44 -7.62
CA THR A 199 43.57 -16.04 -7.77
C THR A 199 44.36 -17.33 -7.88
N ARG A 200 44.42 -17.83 -9.12
CA ARG A 200 45.41 -18.81 -9.53
C ARG A 200 46.76 -18.12 -9.49
N THR A 201 47.53 -18.40 -8.45
CA THR A 201 48.98 -18.32 -8.55
C THR A 201 49.57 -19.65 -8.05
N GLU A 202 49.75 -20.55 -9.01
CA GLU A 202 50.78 -21.57 -8.98
C GLU A 202 52.15 -20.93 -8.64
N ASN A 203 53.00 -21.71 -7.97
CA ASN A 203 54.46 -21.58 -7.82
C ASN A 203 55.01 -20.89 -6.56
N VAL A 204 55.11 -21.63 -5.45
CA VAL A 204 56.39 -21.82 -4.71
C VAL A 204 56.36 -23.20 -4.00
N GLU A 205 56.47 -24.30 -4.76
CA GLU A 205 56.83 -25.61 -4.17
C GLU A 205 58.07 -26.22 -4.83
N GLU A 206 58.89 -25.40 -5.49
CA GLU A 206 60.17 -25.80 -6.09
C GLU A 206 61.37 -25.17 -5.36
N VAL A 207 61.43 -25.29 -4.02
CA VAL A 207 62.70 -25.15 -3.28
C VAL A 207 62.75 -26.14 -2.12
N ARG A 208 62.65 -27.44 -2.41
CA ARG A 208 63.31 -28.46 -1.59
C ARG A 208 63.54 -29.71 -2.44
N VAL A 209 64.81 -30.11 -2.50
CA VAL A 209 65.34 -31.34 -3.14
C VAL A 209 65.70 -31.18 -4.62
N GLN A 210 66.82 -30.50 -4.89
CA GLN A 210 68.09 -31.15 -5.28
C GLN A 210 69.26 -30.21 -5.01
#